data_AF-A0A7V1SDX1-F1
#
_entry.id   AF-A0A7V1SDX1-F1
#
_cell.length_a   1.000
_cell.length_b   1.000
_cell.length_c   1.000
_cell.angle_alpha   90.00
_cell.angle_beta   90.00
_cell.angle_gamma   90.00
#
_symmetry.space_group_name_H-M   'P 1'
#
loop_
_entity.id
_entity.type
_entity.pdbx_description
1 polymer ?
#
loop_
_entity_poly.entity_id
_entity_poly.type
_entity_poly.pdbx_seq_one_letter_code
_entity_poly.pdbx_strand_id
1 'polypeptide(L)'
;MKLADKIKEQLASEWFTEIYKNKIRSLRTRSYKMPIPEKENKTEIQHTLLGIELKVGKLRLSCPDLSTARYLQIFARLGINEVAIPYEITKISHCADELESSWQKTLLSLENEIKNINPKLKSKIKAELIRIIRDEVKQIGAGPKMPEFPQQTKQRKSS
;
A
#
# COMPACT_ATOMS: atom_id res chain seq x y z
N MET A 1 21.84 14.91 -4.90
CA MET A 1 20.43 14.46 -4.97
C MET A 1 20.39 12.98 -4.63
N LYS A 2 19.59 12.53 -3.66
CA LYS A 2 19.51 11.09 -3.36
C LYS A 2 18.73 10.42 -4.51
N LEU A 3 19.09 9.19 -4.84
CA LEU A 3 18.45 8.44 -5.94
C LEU A 3 16.92 8.30 -5.74
N ALA A 4 16.47 8.17 -4.49
CA ALA A 4 15.05 8.14 -4.17
C ALA A 4 14.32 9.44 -4.56
N ASP A 5 14.94 10.61 -4.33
CA ASP A 5 14.37 11.90 -4.69
C ASP A 5 14.22 12.01 -6.21
N LYS A 6 15.23 11.55 -6.97
CA LYS A 6 15.18 11.51 -8.44
C LYS A 6 14.04 10.65 -8.98
N ILE A 7 13.88 9.43 -8.43
CA ILE A 7 12.80 8.52 -8.84
C ILE A 7 11.43 9.11 -8.46
N LYS A 8 11.33 9.73 -7.29
CA LYS A 8 10.12 10.40 -6.82
C LYS A 8 9.75 11.58 -7.73
N GLU A 9 10.71 12.42 -8.10
CA GLU A 9 10.50 13.53 -9.05
C GLU A 9 10.05 13.03 -10.42
N GLN A 10 10.66 11.94 -10.92
CA GLN A 10 10.29 11.34 -12.21
C GLN A 10 8.85 10.80 -12.20
N LEU A 11 8.42 10.17 -11.11
CA LEU A 11 7.08 9.59 -11.01
C LEU A 11 6.02 10.62 -10.60
N ALA A 12 6.40 11.69 -9.91
CA ALA A 12 5.52 12.79 -9.49
C ALA A 12 4.21 12.28 -8.87
N SER A 13 3.05 12.54 -9.50
CA SER A 13 1.73 12.09 -9.03
C SER A 13 1.53 10.58 -9.05
N GLU A 14 2.35 9.85 -9.79
CA GLU A 14 2.38 8.39 -9.83
C GLU A 14 3.29 7.79 -8.76
N TRP A 15 3.93 8.61 -7.92
CA TRP A 15 4.69 8.13 -6.78
C TRP A 15 3.78 7.39 -5.80
N PHE A 16 4.25 6.28 -5.26
CA PHE A 16 3.46 5.36 -4.44
C PHE A 16 2.71 6.07 -3.31
N THR A 17 3.40 6.97 -2.60
CA THR A 17 2.84 7.65 -1.43
C THR A 17 1.94 8.82 -1.81
N GLU A 18 2.09 9.41 -3.00
CA GLU A 18 1.15 10.39 -3.53
C GLU A 18 -0.19 9.74 -3.90
N ILE A 19 -0.16 8.54 -4.48
CA ILE A 19 -1.37 7.74 -4.71
C ILE A 19 -2.05 7.43 -3.37
N TYR A 20 -1.28 6.94 -2.39
CA TYR A 20 -1.81 6.63 -1.06
C TYR A 20 -2.44 7.86 -0.39
N LYS A 21 -1.76 8.99 -0.40
CA LYS A 21 -2.23 10.24 0.21
C LYS A 21 -3.46 10.81 -0.52
N ASN A 22 -3.38 10.98 -1.83
CA ASN A 22 -4.34 11.79 -2.56
C ASN A 22 -5.55 10.99 -3.06
N LYS A 23 -5.40 9.68 -3.29
CA LYS A 23 -6.46 8.83 -3.85
C LYS A 23 -7.04 7.83 -2.87
N ILE A 24 -6.24 7.32 -1.93
CA ILE A 24 -6.73 6.33 -0.95
C ILE A 24 -7.22 7.04 0.30
N ARG A 25 -6.40 7.89 0.91
CA ARG A 25 -6.75 8.58 2.15
C ARG A 25 -7.84 9.65 2.00
N SER A 26 -8.13 10.08 0.77
CA SER A 26 -9.28 10.95 0.46
C SER A 26 -10.62 10.21 0.43
N LEU A 27 -10.60 8.87 0.38
CA LEU A 27 -11.80 8.04 0.45
C LEU A 27 -12.21 7.76 1.89
N ARG A 28 -13.43 7.24 2.06
CA ARG A 28 -13.83 6.62 3.33
C ARG A 28 -13.05 5.31 3.51
N THR A 29 -12.18 5.28 4.51
CA THR A 29 -11.32 4.12 4.80
C THR A 29 -11.43 3.66 6.25
N ARG A 30 -11.00 2.43 6.50
CA ARG A 30 -10.70 1.90 7.85
C ARG A 30 -9.20 1.66 8.02
N SER A 31 -8.65 1.91 9.20
CA SER A 31 -7.31 1.41 9.53
C SER A 31 -7.33 -0.12 9.64
N TYR A 32 -6.35 -0.77 9.01
CA TYR A 32 -6.12 -2.21 9.08
C TYR A 32 -4.66 -2.48 9.41
N LYS A 33 -4.45 -3.30 10.45
CA LYS A 33 -3.12 -3.68 10.92
C LYS A 33 -2.82 -5.14 10.58
N MET A 34 -1.80 -5.36 9.76
CA MET A 34 -1.24 -6.66 9.45
C MET A 34 -0.19 -7.05 10.50
N PRO A 35 -0.21 -8.28 11.05
CA PRO A 35 0.80 -8.77 11.98
C PRO A 35 2.07 -9.22 11.24
N ILE A 36 2.67 -8.33 10.46
CA ILE A 36 3.86 -8.57 9.64
C ILE A 36 5.05 -7.71 10.12
N PRO A 37 6.29 -8.17 9.92
CA PRO A 37 7.47 -7.39 10.27
C PRO A 37 7.69 -6.21 9.31
N GLU A 38 8.25 -5.11 9.83
CA GLU A 38 8.60 -3.89 9.06
C GLU A 38 9.87 -4.08 8.20
N LYS A 39 9.85 -5.07 7.31
CA LYS A 39 10.90 -5.38 6.35
C LYS A 39 10.29 -5.84 5.03
N GLU A 40 11.09 -5.89 3.96
CA GLU A 40 10.64 -6.48 2.71
C GLU A 40 10.23 -7.95 2.94
N ASN A 41 9.01 -8.30 2.54
CA ASN A 41 8.45 -9.63 2.73
C ASN A 41 8.18 -10.32 1.40
N LYS A 42 8.38 -11.64 1.37
CA LYS A 42 7.87 -12.48 0.28
C LYS A 42 6.37 -12.71 0.50
N THR A 43 5.60 -12.39 -0.52
CA THR A 43 4.13 -12.45 -0.49
C THR A 43 3.60 -13.30 -1.63
N GLU A 44 2.52 -14.04 -1.38
CA GLU A 44 1.88 -14.91 -2.36
C GLU A 44 0.36 -14.88 -2.12
N ILE A 45 -0.44 -14.72 -3.18
CA ILE A 45 -1.89 -14.86 -3.08
C ILE A 45 -2.23 -16.32 -3.38
N GLN A 46 -2.97 -16.95 -2.48
CA GLN A 46 -3.36 -18.35 -2.58
C GLN A 46 -4.87 -18.46 -2.78
N HIS A 47 -5.27 -19.12 -3.85
CA HIS A 47 -6.66 -19.51 -4.08
C HIS A 47 -6.88 -20.86 -3.40
N THR A 48 -7.75 -20.88 -2.40
CA THR A 48 -8.07 -22.06 -1.61
C THR A 48 -9.54 -22.43 -1.79
N LEU A 49 -9.93 -23.62 -1.30
CA LEU A 49 -11.34 -24.03 -1.29
C LEU A 49 -12.22 -23.13 -0.41
N LEU A 50 -11.64 -22.46 0.60
CA LEU A 50 -12.35 -21.60 1.55
C LEU A 50 -12.33 -20.12 1.16
N GLY A 51 -11.77 -19.78 0.00
CA GLY A 51 -11.61 -18.41 -0.47
C GLY A 51 -10.15 -18.04 -0.70
N ILE A 52 -9.85 -16.75 -0.58
CA ILE A 52 -8.56 -16.17 -0.96
C ILE A 52 -7.75 -15.85 0.30
N GLU A 53 -6.48 -16.28 0.31
CA GLU A 53 -5.54 -15.99 1.38
C GLU A 53 -4.32 -15.22 0.83
N LEU A 54 -3.86 -14.21 1.58
CA LEU A 54 -2.56 -13.58 1.37
C LEU A 54 -1.54 -14.20 2.32
N LYS A 55 -0.59 -14.95 1.77
CA LYS A 55 0.54 -15.51 2.50
C LYS A 55 1.69 -14.53 2.55
N VAL A 56 2.22 -14.28 3.75
CA VAL A 56 3.37 -13.40 4.02
C VAL A 56 4.39 -14.18 4.85
N GLY A 57 5.40 -14.76 4.19
CA GLY A 57 6.30 -15.71 4.84
C GLY A 57 5.54 -16.92 5.40
N LYS A 58 5.48 -17.05 6.74
CA LYS A 58 4.76 -18.11 7.45
C LYS A 58 3.32 -17.73 7.83
N LEU A 59 2.98 -16.44 7.74
CA LEU A 59 1.65 -15.93 8.09
C LEU A 59 0.70 -16.11 6.91
N ARG A 60 -0.58 -16.35 7.19
CA ARG A 60 -1.67 -16.28 6.22
C ARG A 60 -2.74 -15.32 6.70
N LEU A 61 -3.20 -14.46 5.82
CA LEU A 61 -4.25 -13.49 6.05
C LEU A 61 -5.43 -13.85 5.16
N SER A 62 -6.58 -14.18 5.76
CA SER A 62 -7.80 -14.37 4.97
C SER A 62 -8.24 -13.04 4.37
N CYS A 63 -8.58 -13.03 3.08
CA CYS A 63 -9.05 -11.87 2.36
C CYS A 63 -10.46 -12.15 1.81
N PRO A 64 -11.38 -11.16 1.87
CA PRO A 64 -12.74 -11.33 1.33
C PRO A 64 -12.77 -11.63 -0.17
N ASP A 65 -11.84 -11.05 -0.93
CA ASP A 65 -11.78 -11.15 -2.38
C ASP A 65 -10.35 -10.91 -2.90
N LEU A 66 -10.16 -11.12 -4.21
CA LEU A 66 -8.86 -10.97 -4.88
C LEU A 66 -8.37 -9.53 -4.86
N SER A 67 -9.27 -8.56 -5.00
CA SER A 67 -8.93 -7.14 -5.02
C SER A 67 -8.33 -6.70 -3.69
N THR A 68 -8.92 -7.14 -2.58
CA THR A 68 -8.41 -6.92 -1.23
C THR A 68 -7.07 -7.63 -1.02
N ALA A 69 -6.91 -8.87 -1.51
CA ALA A 69 -5.65 -9.59 -1.41
C ALA A 69 -4.52 -8.89 -2.17
N ARG A 70 -4.78 -8.42 -3.39
CA ARG A 70 -3.85 -7.62 -4.21
C ARG A 70 -3.48 -6.31 -3.53
N TYR A 71 -4.50 -5.59 -3.06
CA TYR A 71 -4.33 -4.34 -2.31
C TYR A 71 -3.43 -4.54 -1.09
N LEU A 72 -3.69 -5.56 -0.26
CA LEU A 72 -2.85 -5.84 0.91
C LEU A 72 -1.47 -6.36 0.54
N GLN A 73 -1.35 -7.13 -0.55
CA GLN A 73 -0.10 -7.73 -0.99
C GLN A 73 0.99 -6.67 -1.21
N ILE A 74 0.65 -5.55 -1.85
CA ILE A 74 1.65 -4.53 -2.17
C ILE A 74 2.23 -3.89 -0.90
N PHE A 75 1.38 -3.55 0.07
CA PHE A 75 1.84 -3.02 1.36
C PHE A 75 2.60 -4.08 2.17
N ALA A 76 2.11 -5.32 2.18
CA ALA A 76 2.77 -6.41 2.89
C ALA A 76 4.18 -6.67 2.37
N ARG A 77 4.35 -6.64 1.04
CA ARG A 77 5.66 -6.78 0.37
C ARG A 77 6.64 -5.70 0.81
N LEU A 78 6.18 -4.46 0.96
CA LEU A 78 6.97 -3.32 1.43
C LEU A 78 7.20 -3.32 2.96
N GLY A 79 6.56 -4.24 3.69
CA GLY A 79 6.64 -4.28 5.16
C GLY A 79 5.87 -3.15 5.82
N ILE A 80 4.84 -2.62 5.16
CA ILE A 80 3.94 -1.64 5.75
C ILE A 80 2.86 -2.42 6.49
N ASN A 81 2.88 -2.36 7.82
CA ASN A 81 2.05 -3.18 8.70
C ASN A 81 0.71 -2.51 9.08
N GLU A 82 0.51 -1.23 8.81
CA GLU A 82 -0.73 -0.52 9.09
C GLU A 82 -1.12 0.36 7.90
N VAL A 83 -2.32 0.14 7.36
CA VAL A 83 -2.78 0.76 6.11
C VAL A 83 -4.25 1.14 6.18
N ALA A 84 -4.63 2.17 5.43
CA ALA A 84 -6.02 2.50 5.18
C ALA A 84 -6.60 1.54 4.14
N ILE A 85 -7.79 0.97 4.37
CA ILE A 85 -8.53 0.17 3.37
C ILE A 85 -9.83 0.89 3.03
N PRO A 86 -10.10 1.20 1.74
CA PRO A 86 -11.40 1.72 1.30
C PRO A 86 -12.56 0.80 1.68
N TYR A 87 -13.72 1.36 2.03
CA TYR A 87 -14.92 0.55 2.29
C TYR A 87 -15.57 -0.02 1.02
N GLU A 88 -15.44 0.69 -0.09
CA GLU A 88 -16.04 0.31 -1.37
C GLU A 88 -15.13 -0.66 -2.14
N ILE A 89 -15.61 -1.89 -2.35
CA ILE A 89 -14.85 -2.97 -3.01
C ILE A 89 -14.38 -2.55 -4.42
N THR A 90 -15.22 -1.82 -5.17
CA THR A 90 -14.88 -1.31 -6.52
C THR A 90 -13.74 -0.30 -6.51
N LYS A 91 -13.50 0.40 -5.39
CA LYS A 91 -12.36 1.31 -5.24
C LYS A 91 -11.10 0.55 -4.88
N ILE A 92 -11.21 -0.54 -4.12
CA ILE A 92 -10.06 -1.37 -3.74
C ILE A 92 -9.34 -1.93 -4.97
N SER A 93 -10.07 -2.44 -5.96
CA SER A 93 -9.47 -2.96 -7.20
C SER A 93 -8.67 -1.90 -7.94
N HIS A 94 -9.27 -0.72 -8.15
CA HIS A 94 -8.61 0.39 -8.83
C HIS A 94 -7.37 0.89 -8.07
N CYS A 95 -7.48 1.05 -6.74
CA CYS A 95 -6.34 1.42 -5.91
C CYS A 95 -5.22 0.37 -5.97
N ALA A 96 -5.56 -0.93 -6.01
CA ALA A 96 -4.57 -1.99 -6.15
C ALA A 96 -3.84 -1.89 -7.51
N ASP A 97 -4.57 -1.69 -8.61
CA ASP A 97 -3.98 -1.53 -9.94
C ASP A 97 -3.00 -0.35 -10.00
N GLU A 98 -3.38 0.80 -9.43
CA GLU A 98 -2.53 1.98 -9.42
C GLU A 98 -1.27 1.83 -8.56
N LEU A 99 -1.40 1.24 -7.37
CA LEU A 99 -0.27 0.99 -6.49
C LEU A 99 0.69 -0.05 -7.08
N GLU A 100 0.17 -1.11 -7.70
CA GLU A 100 0.98 -2.11 -8.39
C GLU A 100 1.72 -1.48 -9.57
N SER A 101 1.04 -0.67 -10.39
CA SER A 101 1.64 0.04 -11.53
C SER A 101 2.73 1.01 -11.07
N SER A 102 2.45 1.82 -10.04
CA SER A 102 3.41 2.72 -9.42
C SER A 102 4.66 1.99 -8.91
N TRP A 103 4.47 0.86 -8.25
CA TRP A 103 5.58 0.05 -7.76
C TRP A 103 6.41 -0.55 -8.89
N GLN A 104 5.78 -1.05 -9.95
CA GLN A 104 6.50 -1.56 -11.12
C GLN A 104 7.30 -0.45 -11.81
N LYS A 105 6.71 0.72 -12.01
CA LYS A 105 7.41 1.90 -12.56
C LYS A 105 8.60 2.30 -11.67
N THR A 106 8.42 2.28 -10.35
CA THR A 106 9.49 2.53 -9.38
C THR A 106 10.65 1.56 -9.54
N LEU A 107 10.36 0.26 -9.68
CA LEU A 107 11.39 -0.77 -9.90
C LEU A 107 12.12 -0.59 -11.24
N LEU A 108 11.39 -0.28 -12.32
CA LEU A 108 11.99 -0.05 -13.63
C LEU A 108 12.88 1.21 -13.65
N SER A 109 12.43 2.31 -13.05
CA SER A 109 13.25 3.52 -12.90
C SER A 109 14.49 3.24 -12.06
N LEU A 110 14.34 2.50 -10.96
CA LEU A 110 15.47 2.09 -10.14
C LEU A 110 16.47 1.25 -10.94
N GLU A 111 16.01 0.23 -11.66
CA GLU A 111 16.87 -0.65 -12.48
C GLU A 111 17.63 0.10 -13.56
N ASN A 112 16.99 1.07 -14.22
CA ASN A 112 17.62 1.92 -15.22
C ASN A 112 18.76 2.76 -14.63
N GLU A 113 18.55 3.34 -13.45
CA GLU A 113 19.55 4.17 -12.77
C GLU A 113 20.74 3.36 -12.23
N ILE A 114 20.51 2.11 -11.82
CA ILE A 114 21.53 1.28 -11.17
C ILE A 114 22.09 0.17 -12.07
N LYS A 115 21.83 0.21 -13.39
CA LYS A 115 22.12 -0.88 -14.34
C LYS A 115 23.53 -1.48 -14.18
N ASN A 116 24.55 -0.63 -14.04
CA ASN A 116 25.97 -1.00 -13.96
C ASN A 116 26.52 -1.15 -12.53
N ILE A 117 25.64 -1.18 -11.52
CA ILE A 117 26.04 -1.27 -10.11
C ILE A 117 26.14 -2.74 -9.66
N ASN A 118 27.04 -3.04 -8.71
CA ASN A 118 27.16 -4.36 -8.08
C ASN A 118 25.81 -4.83 -7.47
N PRO A 119 25.40 -6.10 -7.66
CA PRO A 119 24.16 -6.65 -7.09
C PRO A 119 23.94 -6.39 -5.59
N LYS A 120 24.98 -6.48 -4.75
CA LYS A 120 24.85 -6.22 -3.30
C LYS A 120 24.42 -4.78 -3.02
N LEU A 121 24.98 -3.84 -3.77
CA LEU A 121 24.63 -2.43 -3.65
C LEU A 121 23.24 -2.15 -4.23
N LYS A 122 22.82 -2.84 -5.31
CA LYS A 122 21.44 -2.77 -5.82
C LYS A 122 20.42 -3.15 -4.74
N SER A 123 20.62 -4.27 -4.05
CA SER A 123 19.73 -4.69 -2.95
C SER A 123 19.69 -3.68 -1.82
N LYS A 124 20.83 -3.08 -1.45
CA LYS A 124 20.89 -2.04 -0.40
C LYS A 124 20.11 -0.78 -0.80
N ILE A 125 20.26 -0.33 -2.04
CA ILE A 125 19.53 0.83 -2.57
C ILE A 125 18.02 0.54 -2.60
N LYS A 126 17.60 -0.63 -3.08
CA LYS A 126 16.20 -1.04 -3.07
C LYS A 126 15.62 -1.05 -1.65
N ALA A 127 16.35 -1.62 -0.69
CA ALA A 127 15.92 -1.66 0.70
C ALA A 127 15.74 -0.25 1.30
N GLU A 128 16.63 0.69 0.96
CA GLU A 128 16.52 2.08 1.37
C GLU A 128 15.31 2.77 0.73
N LEU A 129 15.04 2.52 -0.55
CA LEU A 129 13.86 3.06 -1.25
C LEU A 129 12.55 2.56 -0.61
N ILE A 130 12.48 1.26 -0.30
CA ILE A 130 11.34 0.66 0.40
C ILE A 130 11.17 1.29 1.78
N ARG A 131 12.27 1.53 2.50
CA ARG A 131 12.24 2.19 3.80
C ARG A 131 11.66 3.60 3.70
N ILE A 132 12.09 4.40 2.71
CA ILE A 132 11.55 5.74 2.48
C ILE A 132 10.05 5.69 2.23
N ILE A 133 9.58 4.81 1.32
CA ILE A 133 8.14 4.65 1.07
C ILE A 133 7.40 4.25 2.35
N ARG A 134 7.95 3.32 3.13
CA ARG A 134 7.35 2.88 4.39
C ARG A 134 7.23 4.01 5.40
N ASP A 135 8.30 4.79 5.57
CA ASP A 135 8.34 5.92 6.51
C ASP A 135 7.35 7.01 6.08
N GLU A 136 7.25 7.32 4.78
CA GLU A 136 6.26 8.26 4.22
C GLU A 136 4.82 7.78 4.44
N VAL A 137 4.51 6.50 4.18
CA VAL A 137 3.16 5.94 4.44
C VAL A 137 2.82 5.99 5.92
N LYS A 138 3.80 5.71 6.80
CA LYS A 138 3.63 5.80 8.25
C LYS A 138 3.34 7.23 8.71
N GLN A 139 4.00 8.22 8.09
CA GLN A 139 3.72 9.65 8.34
C GLN A 139 2.33 10.08 7.87
N ILE A 140 1.88 9.58 6.72
CA ILE A 140 0.50 9.83 6.23
C ILE A 140 -0.54 9.19 7.17
N GLY A 141 -0.22 8.02 7.70
CA GLY A 141 -1.05 7.27 8.63
C GLY A 141 -2.21 6.51 7.97
N ALA A 142 -2.73 5.52 8.67
CA ALA A 142 -3.87 4.70 8.22
C ALA A 142 -5.24 5.34 8.48
N GLY A 143 -5.28 6.48 9.18
CA GLY A 143 -6.51 7.16 9.58
C GLY A 143 -7.21 6.51 10.78
N PRO A 144 -8.44 6.94 11.08
CA PRO A 144 -9.18 6.42 12.23
C PRO A 144 -9.56 4.94 12.05
N LYS A 145 -9.67 4.21 13.17
CA LYS A 145 -10.06 2.78 13.18
C LYS A 145 -11.51 2.54 12.73
N MET A 146 -12.37 3.52 12.90
CA MET A 146 -13.77 3.52 12.46
C MET A 146 -14.02 4.76 11.61
N PRO A 147 -14.98 4.71 10.67
CA PRO A 147 -15.29 5.88 9.86
C PRO A 147 -16.00 6.89 10.73
N GLU A 148 -15.62 8.16 10.61
CA GLU A 148 -16.38 9.27 11.19
C GLU A 148 -17.76 9.29 10.52
N PHE A 149 -18.79 8.91 11.27
CA PHE A 149 -20.16 9.10 10.83
C PHE A 149 -20.52 10.55 11.12
N PRO A 150 -20.77 11.41 10.10
CA PRO A 150 -21.37 12.71 10.37
C PRO A 150 -22.78 12.46 10.92
N GLN A 151 -22.95 12.58 12.25
CA GLN A 151 -24.25 12.56 12.89
C GLN A 151 -25.02 13.84 12.49
N GLN A 152 -25.67 13.83 11.33
CA GLN A 152 -26.80 14.72 11.07
C GLN A 152 -28.08 13.91 11.13
N THR A 153 -28.45 13.46 12.33
CA THR A 153 -29.83 13.11 12.61
C THR A 153 -30.64 14.42 12.65
N LYS A 154 -31.21 14.81 11.51
CA LYS A 154 -32.32 15.78 11.47
C LYS A 154 -33.47 15.18 12.29
N GLN A 155 -33.50 15.46 13.58
CA GLN A 155 -34.71 15.30 14.37
C GLN A 155 -35.77 16.20 13.73
N ARG A 156 -36.82 15.58 13.16
CA ARG A 156 -38.02 16.32 12.77
C ARG A 156 -38.57 16.94 14.05
N LYS A 157 -38.62 18.27 14.12
CA LYS A 157 -39.46 18.96 15.10
C LYS A 157 -40.90 18.54 14.82
N SER A 158 -41.49 17.78 15.74
CA SER A 158 -42.92 17.56 15.79
C SER A 158 -43.57 18.92 16.11
N SER A 159 -44.32 19.45 15.15
CA SER A 159 -45.31 20.51 15.40
C SER A 159 -46.51 19.96 16.14
#